data_AF-A0A0C1H3I8-F1
#
_entry.id   AF-A0A0C1H3I8-F1
#
_cell.length_a   1.000
_cell.length_b   1.000
_cell.length_c   1.000
_cell.angle_alpha   90.00
_cell.angle_beta   90.00
_cell.angle_gamma   90.00
#
_symmetry.space_group_name_H-M   'P 1'
#
loop_
_entity.id
_entity.type
_entity.pdbx_description
1 polymer ?
#
loop_
_entity_poly.entity_id
_entity_poly.type
_entity_poly.pdbx_seq_one_letter_code
_entity_poly.pdbx_strand_id
1 'polypeptide(L)' 'MFLKQISQSLPTSSHALLILGRASYHTSKTLKVPSNIYLLFLPPYSS' A
#
# COMPACT_ATOMS: atom_id res chain seq x y z
N MET A 1 9.28 -6.50 -2.86
CA MET A 1 10.39 -6.16 -1.95
C MET A 1 10.16 -4.81 -1.26
N PHE A 2 9.76 -3.77 -1.98
CA PHE A 2 9.52 -2.42 -1.42
C PHE A 2 8.58 -2.36 -0.19
N LEU A 3 7.35 -2.90 -0.27
CA LEU A 3 6.41 -2.87 0.86
C LEU A 3 6.95 -3.55 2.12
N LYS A 4 7.77 -4.60 1.96
CA LYS A 4 8.41 -5.28 3.09
C LYS A 4 9.42 -4.37 3.79
N GLN A 5 10.17 -3.58 3.03
CA GLN A 5 11.14 -2.64 3.61
C GLN A 5 10.44 -1.52 4.37
N ILE A 6 9.36 -0.96 3.82
CA ILE A 6 8.52 0.02 4.54
C ILE A 6 7.98 -0.59 5.83
N SER A 7 7.45 -1.82 5.75
CA SER A 7 6.92 -2.53 6.90
C SER A 7 7.96 -2.70 8.02
N GLN A 8 9.22 -2.98 7.66
CA GLN A 8 10.33 -3.15 8.60
C GLN A 8 10.89 -1.84 9.17
N SER A 9 10.71 -0.71 8.47
CA SER A 9 11.13 0.60 8.97
C SER A 9 10.14 1.26 9.93
N LEU A 10 8.91 0.73 9.99
CA LEU A 10 7.89 1.24 10.91
C LEU A 10 8.14 0.73 12.34
N PRO A 11 7.86 1.54 13.36
CA PRO A 11 7.81 1.06 14.73
C PRO A 11 6.86 -0.14 14.88
N THR A 12 7.18 -1.07 15.77
CA THR A 12 6.46 -2.36 15.94
C THR A 12 4.95 -2.20 16.19
N SER A 13 4.51 -1.06 16.74
CA SER A 13 3.09 -0.78 17.03
C SER A 13 2.43 0.17 16.03
N SER A 14 3.08 0.46 14.90
CA SER A 14 2.59 1.42 13.90
C SER A 14 2.07 0.71 12.65
N HIS A 15 0.97 1.25 12.12
CA HIS A 15 0.39 0.84 10.85
C HIS A 15 0.54 1.97 9.83
N ALA A 16 0.84 1.63 8.58
CA ALA A 16 0.89 2.60 7.49
C ALA A 16 -0.33 2.45 6.57
N LEU A 17 -0.91 3.59 6.20
CA LEU A 17 -1.94 3.68 5.16
C LEU A 17 -1.32 4.28 3.90
N LEU A 18 -1.23 3.50 2.83
CA LEU A 18 -0.74 3.94 1.54
C LEU A 18 -1.93 4.32 0.65
N ILE A 19 -2.04 5.61 0.32
CA ILE A 19 -3.09 6.13 -0.57
C ILE A 19 -2.54 6.11 -2.00
N LEU A 20 -3.17 5.33 -2.87
CA LEU A 20 -2.74 5.15 -4.25
C LEU A 20 -3.75 5.81 -5.18
N GLY A 21 -3.25 6.75 -5.99
CA GLY A 21 -4.00 7.29 -7.13
C GLY A 21 -4.13 6.24 -8.23
N ARG A 22 -5.22 6.31 -9.01
CA ARG A 22 -5.42 5.45 -10.18
C ARG A 22 -4.54 5.92 -11.35
N ALA A 23 -3.22 5.80 -11.23
CA ALA A 23 -2.46 5.37 -12.41
C ALA A 23 -2.85 3.90 -12.63
N SER A 24 -3.05 3.46 -13.87
CA SER A 24 -3.38 2.08 -14.20
C SER A 24 -2.24 1.15 -13.81
N TYR A 25 -2.06 0.91 -12.51
CA TYR A 25 -1.19 -0.12 -12.00
C TYR A 25 -1.87 -1.42 -12.41
N HIS A 26 -1.19 -2.19 -13.25
CA HIS A 26 -1.38 -3.62 -13.29
C HIS A 26 -1.17 -4.12 -11.86
N THR A 27 -2.25 -4.21 -11.07
CA THR A 27 -2.22 -4.80 -9.74
C THR A 27 -1.85 -6.25 -9.96
N SER A 28 -0.55 -6.51 -9.85
CA SER A 28 -0.06 -7.87 -9.97
C SER A 28 -0.73 -8.70 -8.89
N LYS A 29 -1.36 -9.80 -9.28
CA LYS A 29 -1.94 -10.78 -8.34
C LYS A 29 -0.88 -11.33 -7.37
N THR A 30 0.40 -11.09 -7.62
CA THR A 30 1.54 -11.51 -6.80
C THR A 30 2.03 -10.45 -5.80
N LEU A 31 1.39 -9.28 -5.71
CA LEU A 31 1.79 -8.23 -4.76
C LEU A 31 1.59 -8.71 -3.32
N LYS A 32 2.70 -8.88 -2.58
CA LYS A 32 2.67 -9.23 -1.16
C LYS A 32 2.61 -7.97 -0.30
N VAL A 33 1.46 -7.76 0.37
CA VAL A 33 1.24 -6.66 1.31
C VAL A 33 1.47 -7.17 2.74
N PRO A 34 2.42 -6.59 3.51
CA PRO A 34 2.61 -6.92 4.93
C PRO A 34 1.41 -6.55 5.79
N SER A 35 1.20 -7.27 6.90
CA SER A 35 0.03 -7.10 7.78
C SER A 35 -0.09 -5.73 8.46
N ASN A 36 1.00 -4.98 8.56
CA ASN A 36 1.02 -3.62 9.13
C ASN A 36 0.88 -2.52 8.07
N ILE A 37 0.58 -2.87 6.81
CA ILE A 37 0.37 -1.91 5.72
C ILE A 37 -1.03 -2.12 5.12
N TYR A 38 -1.77 -1.03 5.03
CA TYR A 38 -3.07 -0.98 4.38
C TYR A 38 -2.97 -0.16 3.09
N LEU A 39 -3.61 -0.64 2.01
CA LEU A 39 -3.67 0.07 0.74
C LEU A 39 -5.08 0.65 0.55
N LEU A 40 -5.17 1.97 0.39
CA LEU A 40 -6.41 2.64 0.04
C LEU A 40 -6.33 3.11 -1.41
N PHE A 41 -7.23 2.60 -2.24
CA PHE A 41 -7.37 3.03 -3.63
C PHE A 41 -8.42 4.13 -3.71
N LEU A 42 -8.06 5.28 -4.26
CA LEU A 42 -9.02 6.35 -4.47
C LEU A 42 -10.05 5.94 -5.54
N PRO A 43 -11.34 6.25 -5.35
CA PRO A 43 -12.35 6.01 -6.37
C PRO A 43 -11.98 6.75 -7.66
N PRO A 44 -12.35 6.22 -8.85
CA PRO A 44 -12.20 6.99 -10.07
C PRO A 44 -13.08 8.23 -9.94
N TYR A 45 -12.45 9.40 -10.06
CA TYR A 45 -13.03 10.74 -9.87
C TYR A 45 -13.30 11.11 -8.39
N SER A 46 -12.28 11.71 -7.77
CA SER A 46 -12.50 12.79 -6.80
C SER A 46 -12.08 14.08 -7.50
N SER A 47 -13.03 14.68 -8.20
CA SER A 47 -12.95 16.04 -8.74
C SER A 47 -14.00 16.88 -8.03
#